data_AF-W1XLS3-F1
#
_entry.id   AF-W1XLS3-F1
#
_cell.length_a   1.000
_cell.length_b   1.000
_cell.length_c   1.000
_cell.angle_alpha   90.00
_cell.angle_beta   90.00
_cell.angle_gamma   90.00
#
_symmetry.space_group_name_H-M   'P 1'
#
loop_
_entity.id
_entity.type
_entity.pdbx_description
1 polymer ?
#
loop_
_entity_poly.entity_id
_entity_poly.type
_entity_poly.pdbx_seq_one_letter_code
_entity_poly.pdbx_strand_id
1 'polypeptide(L)' 'MSMFCYQCEQSAAPGGCTVQGVCGKTAPVANLQDELTAALVGLARALDV' A
#
# COMPACT_ATOMS: atom_id res chain seq x y z
N MET A 1 10.88 9.00 2.77
CA MET A 1 9.87 8.20 2.05
C MET A 1 8.49 8.67 2.51
N SER A 2 7.58 9.06 1.63
CA SER A 2 6.22 9.48 2.02
C SER A 2 5.18 8.36 1.88
N MET A 3 5.50 7.31 1.13
CA MET A 3 4.74 6.07 0.95
C MET A 3 5.68 4.92 0.53
N PHE A 4 5.17 3.70 0.42
CA PHE A 4 5.84 2.60 -0.28
C PHE A 4 4.80 1.71 -0.98
N CYS A 5 4.89 1.57 -2.31
CA CYS A 5 3.96 0.73 -3.06
C CYS A 5 4.64 0.06 -4.26
N TYR A 6 4.57 -1.26 -4.32
CA TYR A 6 5.17 -2.15 -5.33
C TYR A 6 4.20 -3.17 -5.94
N GLN A 7 2.89 -2.96 -5.78
CA GLN A 7 1.87 -3.98 -6.10
C GLN A 7 1.64 -4.22 -7.59
N CYS A 8 1.96 -3.25 -8.44
CA CYS A 8 1.72 -3.35 -9.88
C CYS A 8 3.06 -3.43 -10.64
N GLU A 9 3.01 -4.04 -11.82
CA GLU A 9 4.16 -4.18 -12.72
C GLU A 9 4.84 -2.83 -13.02
N GLN A 10 4.04 -1.76 -13.12
CA GLN A 10 4.49 -0.41 -13.47
C GLN A 10 5.12 0.36 -12.30
N SER A 11 5.35 -0.29 -11.14
CA SER A 11 5.95 0.40 -9.98
C SER A 11 7.31 1.00 -10.33
N ALA A 12 7.65 2.14 -9.71
CA ALA A 12 8.90 2.83 -10.03
C ALA A 12 10.12 1.94 -9.75
N ALA A 13 11.00 1.79 -10.74
CA ALA A 13 12.19 0.96 -10.63
C ALA A 13 13.45 1.80 -10.34
N PRO A 14 14.42 1.27 -9.57
CA PRO A 14 14.33 0.08 -8.72
C PRO A 14 13.69 0.39 -7.35
N GLY A 15 12.88 -0.53 -6.81
CA GLY A 15 12.47 -0.50 -5.39
C GLY A 15 11.07 0.02 -5.07
N GLY A 16 10.20 0.25 -6.05
CA GLY A 16 8.80 0.62 -5.84
C GLY A 16 8.55 2.12 -5.75
N CYS A 17 7.28 2.51 -5.70
CA CYS A 17 6.87 3.91 -5.66
C CYS A 17 7.02 4.47 -4.24
N THR A 18 7.75 5.57 -4.07
CA THR A 18 8.14 6.10 -2.75
C THR A 18 7.66 7.52 -2.44
N VAL A 19 7.18 8.22 -3.48
CA VAL A 19 6.68 9.61 -3.44
C VAL A 19 5.28 9.70 -4.01
N GLN A 20 5.09 9.23 -5.24
CA GLN A 20 3.79 9.07 -5.93
C GLN A 20 3.86 7.82 -6.80
N GLY A 21 2.72 7.14 -6.99
CA GLY A 21 2.61 5.97 -7.85
C GLY A 21 2.68 6.36 -9.32
N VAL A 22 3.32 5.52 -10.13
CA VAL A 22 3.28 5.65 -11.61
C VAL A 22 1.84 5.63 -12.13
N CYS A 23 0.95 4.91 -11.44
CA CYS A 23 -0.49 4.89 -11.70
C CYS A 23 -1.25 6.15 -11.21
N GLY A 24 -0.55 7.17 -10.68
CA GLY A 24 -1.14 8.40 -10.15
C GLY A 24 -1.52 8.36 -8.66
N LYS A 25 -1.44 7.20 -8.01
CA LYS A 25 -1.75 7.05 -6.57
C LYS A 25 -0.88 7.98 -5.71
N THR A 26 -1.52 8.86 -4.93
CA THR A 26 -0.83 9.80 -4.03
C THR A 26 -0.42 9.12 -2.72
N ALA A 27 0.59 9.67 -2.03
CA ALA A 27 1.05 9.13 -0.75
C ALA A 27 -0.07 9.03 0.33
N PRO A 28 -0.96 10.02 0.52
CA PRO A 28 -2.06 9.88 1.46
C PRO A 28 -3.00 8.72 1.12
N VAL A 29 -3.29 8.50 -0.17
CA VAL A 29 -4.13 7.37 -0.61
C VAL A 29 -3.41 6.03 -0.42
N ALA A 30 -2.10 5.97 -0.68
CA ALA A 30 -1.31 4.77 -0.41
C ALA A 30 -1.32 4.39 1.07
N ASN A 31 -1.09 5.36 1.96
CA ASN A 31 -1.04 5.12 3.41
C ASN A 31 -2.41 4.68 3.96
N LEU A 32 -3.52 5.26 3.47
CA LEU A 32 -4.88 4.79 3.83
C LEU A 32 -5.17 3.37 3.32
N GLN A 33 -4.64 2.99 2.16
CA GLN A 33 -4.74 1.61 1.67
C GLN A 33 -3.93 0.64 2.54
N ASP A 34 -2.77 1.06 3.05
CA ASP A 34 -1.96 0.26 3.99
C ASP A 34 -2.71 0.07 5.32
N GLU A 35 -3.30 1.14 5.89
CA GLU A 35 -4.12 1.07 7.09
C GLU A 35 -5.35 0.17 6.92
N LEU A 36 -6.07 0.31 5.80
CA LEU A 36 -7.21 -0.54 5.46
C LEU A 36 -6.80 -2.01 5.39
N THR A 37 -5.67 -2.30 4.72
CA THR A 37 -5.16 -3.68 4.61
C THR A 37 -4.79 -4.24 5.98
N ALA A 38 -4.15 -3.45 6.83
CA ALA A 38 -3.80 -3.86 8.20
C ALA A 38 -5.06 -4.15 9.04
N ALA A 39 -6.09 -3.32 8.94
CA ALA A 39 -7.37 -3.54 9.62
C ALA A 39 -8.07 -4.83 9.15
N LEU A 40 -8.05 -5.11 7.83
CA LEU A 40 -8.59 -6.36 7.28
C LEU A 40 -7.84 -7.60 7.76
N VAL A 41 -6.51 -7.53 7.87
CA VAL A 41 -5.71 -8.61 8.48
C VAL A 41 -6.06 -8.80 9.95
N GLY A 42 -6.25 -7.70 10.69
CA GLY A 42 -6.70 -7.74 12.09
C GLY A 42 -8.06 -8.42 12.24
N LEU A 43 -9.03 -8.06 11.38
CA LEU A 43 -10.35 -8.68 11.36
C LEU A 43 -10.26 -10.18 11.04
N ALA A 44 -9.49 -10.57 10.01
CA ALA A 44 -9.33 -11.97 9.64
C ALA A 44 -8.79 -12.81 10.81
N ARG A 45 -7.77 -12.31 11.52
CA ARG A 45 -7.20 -12.98 12.70
C ARG A 45 -8.18 -13.10 13.87
N ALA A 46 -9.06 -12.12 14.05
CA ALA A 46 -10.07 -12.17 15.12
C ALA A 46 -11.17 -13.22 14.86
N LEU A 47 -11.35 -13.63 13.60
CA LEU A 47 -12.32 -14.64 13.18
C LEU A 47 -11.71 -16.04 13.00
N ASP A 48 -10.39 -16.18 13.12
CA ASP A 48 -9.65 -17.43 12.96
C ASP A 48 -9.70 -18.24 14.27
N VAL A 49 -10.89 -18.80 14.56
CA VAL A 49 -11.20 -19.66 15.73
C VAL A 49 -10.92 -21.13 15.49
#